data_AF-A0A8T5JJP1-F1
#
_entry.id   AF-A0A8T5JJP1-F1
#
_cell.length_a   1.000
_cell.length_b   1.000
_cell.length_c   1.000
_cell.angle_alpha   90.00
_cell.angle_beta   90.00
_cell.angle_gamma   90.00
#
_symmetry.space_group_name_H-M   'P 1'
#
loop_
_entity.id
_entity.type
_entity.pdbx_description
1 polymer ?
#
loop_
_entity_poly.entity_id
_entity_poly.type
_entity_poly.pdbx_seq_one_letter_code
_entity_poly.pdbx_strand_id
1 'polypeptide(L)'
;MSEKNDKMKKSTPTDFELVVEVLGNPVRRRLIEKLSEAPDYTLRLSNELNIHQQLAAKHMKVLRNAQLVDVVRQKSKKGADKNVFSLNKFYSLQIDFSPNLYNQRLISFNNPDLWTTADNYMDKLEDKVTDLGDEEPGIDKINPLGNIVQSIDDELESLEKRRARLLYIRNLAMNASVQALDELDRKKRQVMHFILNQGSTTLGAISRHMQLREDVIRDLVSDLENEDIVRSSGNMVYLVEL
;
A
#
# COMPACT_ATOMS: atom_id res chain seq x y z
N MET A 1 -6.56 34.47 -29.03
CA MET A 1 -5.51 33.65 -29.67
C MET A 1 -4.45 33.29 -28.65
N SER A 2 -4.47 32.05 -28.18
CA SER A 2 -3.27 31.24 -27.93
C SER A 2 -3.73 29.87 -27.45
N GLU A 3 -4.21 29.07 -28.40
CA GLU A 3 -4.19 27.62 -28.31
C GLU A 3 -2.73 27.18 -28.07
N LYS A 4 -2.44 26.61 -26.91
CA LYS A 4 -1.30 25.72 -26.63
C LYS A 4 -1.32 25.35 -25.15
N ASN A 5 -2.25 24.49 -24.75
CA ASN A 5 -2.13 23.76 -23.50
C ASN A 5 -2.76 22.37 -23.58
N ASP A 6 -2.68 21.76 -24.77
CA ASP A 6 -3.02 20.36 -24.98
C ASP A 6 -1.80 19.58 -25.46
N LYS A 7 -0.83 19.42 -24.56
CA LYS A 7 0.18 18.37 -24.65
C LYS A 7 0.14 17.60 -23.33
N MET A 8 -0.62 16.52 -23.34
CA MET A 8 -0.46 15.31 -22.51
C MET A 8 0.59 15.46 -21.41
N LYS A 9 0.14 15.87 -20.21
CA LYS A 9 0.84 15.49 -18.99
C LYS A 9 0.80 13.96 -18.96
N LYS A 10 1.89 13.30 -19.36
CA LYS A 10 2.16 11.93 -18.92
C LYS A 10 2.08 11.98 -17.40
N SER A 11 1.01 11.43 -16.84
CA SER A 11 0.87 11.30 -15.40
C SER A 11 2.10 10.55 -14.92
N THR A 12 2.93 11.20 -14.11
CA THR A 12 3.96 10.50 -13.35
C THR A 12 3.27 9.36 -12.61
N PRO A 13 3.74 8.11 -12.73
CA PRO A 13 3.13 7.01 -12.02
C PRO A 13 3.12 7.32 -10.52
N THR A 14 2.01 7.01 -9.84
CA THR A 14 1.98 7.10 -8.37
C THR A 14 3.01 6.15 -7.79
N ASP A 15 3.49 6.41 -6.57
CA ASP A 15 4.50 5.56 -5.91
C ASP A 15 4.06 4.08 -5.86
N PHE A 16 2.76 3.84 -5.74
CA PHE A 16 2.17 2.51 -5.82
C PHE A 16 2.46 1.80 -7.15
N GLU A 17 2.18 2.45 -8.29
CA GLU A 17 2.39 1.86 -9.62
C GLU A 17 3.87 1.55 -9.88
N LEU A 18 4.77 2.45 -9.45
CA LEU A 18 6.21 2.22 -9.54
C LEU A 18 6.65 1.00 -8.73
N VAL A 19 6.19 0.90 -7.48
CA VAL A 19 6.52 -0.23 -6.60
C VAL A 19 5.97 -1.53 -7.17
N VAL A 20 4.74 -1.55 -7.66
CA VAL A 20 4.13 -2.75 -8.28
C VAL A 20 4.89 -3.17 -9.54
N GLU A 21 5.22 -2.23 -10.43
CA GLU A 21 6.01 -2.52 -11.64
C GLU A 21 7.36 -3.15 -11.28
N VAL A 22 8.05 -2.58 -10.29
CA VAL A 22 9.34 -3.07 -9.83
C VAL A 22 9.20 -4.45 -9.19
N LEU A 23 8.28 -4.63 -8.25
CA LEU A 23 8.09 -5.90 -7.56
C LEU A 23 7.53 -6.99 -8.46
N GLY A 24 6.93 -6.67 -9.61
CA GLY A 24 6.42 -7.65 -10.58
C GLY A 24 7.48 -8.61 -11.12
N ASN A 25 8.78 -8.28 -11.05
CA ASN A 25 9.86 -9.17 -11.51
C ASN A 25 10.48 -9.99 -10.36
N PRO A 26 10.56 -11.33 -10.48
CA PRO A 26 11.07 -12.20 -9.41
C PRO A 26 12.56 -11.98 -9.09
N VAL A 27 13.40 -11.64 -10.08
CA VAL A 27 14.83 -11.37 -9.83
C VAL A 27 14.99 -10.11 -8.98
N ARG A 28 14.16 -9.08 -9.22
CA ARG A 28 14.15 -7.86 -8.39
C ARG A 28 13.71 -8.17 -6.96
N ARG A 29 12.70 -9.02 -6.76
CA ARG A 29 12.30 -9.47 -5.42
C ARG A 29 13.43 -10.18 -4.68
N ARG A 30 14.13 -11.12 -5.34
CA ARG A 30 15.29 -11.82 -4.75
C ARG A 30 16.48 -10.89 -4.44
N LEU A 31 16.70 -9.86 -5.25
CA LEU A 31 17.71 -8.83 -4.98
C LEU A 31 17.32 -7.98 -3.75
N ILE A 32 16.05 -7.59 -3.62
CA ILE A 32 15.52 -6.87 -2.45
C ILE A 32 15.64 -7.75 -1.19
N GLU A 33 15.27 -9.03 -1.28
CA GLU A 33 15.42 -10.01 -0.20
C GLU A 33 16.86 -10.05 0.30
N LYS A 34 17.84 -10.21 -0.61
CA LYS A 34 19.26 -10.19 -0.21
C LYS A 34 19.73 -8.85 0.37
N LEU A 35 19.25 -7.73 -0.16
CA LEU A 35 19.58 -6.41 0.39
C LEU A 35 18.91 -6.12 1.74
N SER A 36 17.86 -6.85 2.11
CA SER A 36 17.25 -6.78 3.45
C SER A 36 18.08 -7.47 4.52
N GLU A 37 18.93 -8.43 4.14
CA GLU A 37 19.88 -9.09 5.03
C GLU A 37 21.08 -8.19 5.34
N ALA A 38 21.67 -7.57 4.30
CA ALA A 38 22.76 -6.60 4.43
C ALA A 38 23.00 -5.81 3.13
N PRO A 39 23.57 -4.59 3.20
CA PRO A 39 24.06 -3.87 2.03
C PRO A 39 25.15 -4.67 1.28
N ASP A 40 25.11 -4.67 -0.05
CA ASP A 40 26.06 -5.44 -0.86
C ASP A 40 26.32 -4.89 -2.26
N TYR A 41 27.35 -5.40 -2.94
CA TYR A 41 27.72 -5.03 -4.31
C TYR A 41 27.19 -6.03 -5.33
N THR A 42 26.91 -5.54 -6.54
CA THR A 42 26.23 -6.30 -7.61
C THR A 42 26.86 -7.65 -7.93
N LEU A 43 28.20 -7.77 -7.91
CA LEU A 43 28.89 -9.02 -8.23
C LEU A 43 28.63 -10.11 -7.19
N ARG A 44 28.61 -9.77 -5.90
CA ARG A 44 28.32 -10.77 -4.86
C ARG A 44 26.87 -11.22 -4.93
N LEU A 45 25.95 -10.28 -5.07
CA LEU A 45 24.53 -10.58 -5.28
C LEU A 45 24.27 -11.42 -6.52
N SER A 46 24.98 -11.17 -7.63
CA SER A 46 24.83 -11.98 -8.84
C SER A 46 25.30 -13.42 -8.64
N ASN A 47 26.39 -13.60 -7.89
CA ASN A 47 26.93 -14.93 -7.58
C ASN A 47 26.01 -15.70 -6.63
N GLU A 48 25.57 -15.07 -5.53
CA GLU A 48 24.69 -15.70 -4.54
C GLU A 48 23.33 -16.07 -5.14
N LEU A 49 22.78 -15.25 -6.04
CA LEU A 49 21.50 -15.52 -6.70
C LEU A 49 21.64 -16.41 -7.95
N ASN A 50 22.88 -16.78 -8.33
CA ASN A 50 23.20 -17.51 -9.56
C ASN A 50 22.57 -16.88 -10.82
N ILE A 51 22.75 -15.57 -10.98
CA ILE A 51 22.28 -14.79 -12.13
C ILE A 51 23.44 -14.10 -12.84
N HIS A 52 23.28 -13.84 -14.14
CA HIS A 52 24.30 -13.14 -14.91
C HIS A 52 24.54 -11.72 -14.36
N GLN A 53 25.80 -11.32 -14.19
CA GLN A 53 26.17 -10.05 -13.57
C GLN A 53 25.56 -8.83 -14.28
N GLN A 54 25.51 -8.82 -15.62
CA GLN A 54 24.89 -7.72 -16.37
C GLN A 54 23.39 -7.63 -16.14
N LEU A 55 22.73 -8.78 -15.89
CA LEU A 55 21.31 -8.81 -15.56
C LEU A 55 21.08 -8.23 -14.16
N ALA A 56 21.90 -8.61 -13.18
CA ALA A 56 21.87 -8.02 -11.84
C ALA A 56 22.11 -6.50 -11.89
N ALA A 57 23.08 -6.03 -12.66
CA ALA A 57 23.36 -4.61 -12.84
C ALA A 57 22.17 -3.85 -13.47
N LYS A 58 21.51 -4.45 -14.47
CA LYS A 58 20.29 -3.91 -15.09
C LYS A 58 19.17 -3.78 -14.06
N HIS A 59 18.95 -4.81 -13.24
CA HIS A 59 17.92 -4.79 -12.20
C HIS A 59 18.23 -3.76 -11.10
N MET A 60 19.49 -3.65 -10.65
CA MET A 60 19.89 -2.62 -9.68
C MET A 60 19.66 -1.20 -10.20
N LYS A 61 19.89 -0.95 -11.49
CA LYS A 61 19.56 0.34 -12.10
C LYS A 61 18.05 0.64 -12.03
N VAL A 62 17.20 -0.36 -12.26
CA VAL A 62 15.74 -0.23 -12.13
C VAL A 62 15.34 0.06 -10.68
N LEU A 63 15.85 -0.72 -9.71
CA LEU A 63 15.58 -0.53 -8.28
C LEU A 63 15.98 0.87 -7.81
N ARG A 64 17.15 1.35 -8.24
CA ARG A 64 17.66 2.68 -7.90
C ARG A 64 16.82 3.79 -8.53
N ASN A 65 16.44 3.64 -9.79
CA ASN A 65 15.60 4.63 -10.48
C ASN A 65 14.21 4.75 -9.84
N ALA A 66 13.69 3.66 -9.28
CA ALA A 66 12.46 3.65 -8.49
C ALA A 66 12.67 4.09 -7.02
N GLN A 67 13.88 4.55 -6.68
CA GLN A 67 14.26 5.01 -5.33
C GLN A 67 14.01 3.95 -4.24
N LEU A 68 14.12 2.65 -4.55
CA LEU A 68 14.02 1.58 -3.56
C LEU A 68 15.38 1.23 -2.94
N VAL A 69 16.47 1.57 -3.64
CA VAL A 69 17.84 1.34 -3.20
C VAL A 69 18.68 2.58 -3.39
N ASP A 70 19.57 2.83 -2.43
CA ASP A 70 20.64 3.80 -2.53
C ASP A 70 21.92 3.13 -3.00
N VAL A 71 22.89 3.95 -3.44
CA VAL A 71 24.21 3.47 -3.85
C VAL A 71 25.29 4.37 -3.28
N VAL A 72 26.21 3.76 -2.54
CA VAL A 72 27.39 4.43 -1.99
C VAL A 72 28.64 3.85 -2.64
N ARG A 73 29.54 4.73 -3.08
CA ARG A 73 30.83 4.34 -3.66
C ARG A 73 31.83 4.10 -2.53
N GLN A 74 32.20 2.84 -2.33
CA GLN A 74 33.18 2.43 -1.33
C GLN A 74 34.56 2.24 -1.99
N LYS A 75 35.57 2.95 -1.47
CA LYS A 75 36.95 2.80 -1.94
C LYS A 75 37.46 1.41 -1.65
N SER A 76 38.00 0.74 -2.67
CA SER A 76 38.61 -0.57 -2.48
C SER A 76 40.07 -0.44 -2.06
N LYS A 77 40.52 -1.28 -1.11
CA LYS A 77 41.94 -1.41 -0.75
C LYS A 77 42.76 -2.10 -1.87
N LYS A 78 42.12 -2.91 -2.70
CA LYS A 78 42.70 -3.58 -3.87
C LYS A 78 41.68 -3.62 -5.02
N GLY A 79 41.96 -2.94 -6.12
CA GLY A 79 41.10 -2.89 -7.31
C GLY A 79 40.22 -1.64 -7.40
N ALA A 80 39.25 -1.66 -8.32
CA ALA A 80 38.34 -0.54 -8.54
C ALA A 80 37.36 -0.35 -7.37
N ASP A 81 36.92 0.88 -7.17
CA ASP A 81 35.88 1.20 -6.19
C ASP A 81 34.61 0.38 -6.44
N LYS A 82 33.94 0.02 -5.35
CA LYS A 82 32.72 -0.79 -5.38
C LYS A 82 31.51 0.09 -5.13
N ASN A 83 30.47 -0.12 -5.92
CA ASN A 83 29.15 0.43 -5.64
C ASN A 83 28.45 -0.55 -4.69
N VAL A 84 28.21 -0.09 -3.46
CA VAL A 84 27.45 -0.82 -2.43
C VAL A 84 26.03 -0.32 -2.45
N PHE A 85 25.08 -1.24 -2.56
CA PHE A 85 23.65 -0.96 -2.59
C PHE A 85 23.02 -1.30 -1.24
N SER A 86 22.05 -0.50 -0.81
CA SER A 86 21.25 -0.71 0.41
C SER A 86 19.81 -0.32 0.16
N LEU A 87 18.85 -0.97 0.84
CA LEU A 87 17.48 -0.47 0.91
C LEU A 87 17.47 0.88 1.63
N ASN A 88 16.63 1.82 1.19
CA ASN A 88 16.65 3.20 1.70
C ASN A 88 15.40 3.62 2.48
N LYS A 89 14.35 2.79 2.49
CA LYS A 89 13.13 3.02 3.25
C LYS A 89 12.36 1.72 3.45
N PHE A 90 11.48 1.73 4.44
CA PHE A 90 10.49 0.67 4.65
C PHE A 90 9.37 0.79 3.60
N TYR A 91 8.87 -0.35 3.14
CA TYR A 91 7.70 -0.46 2.28
C TYR A 91 6.82 -1.63 2.73
N SER A 92 5.52 -1.36 2.87
CA SER A 92 4.47 -2.37 2.94
C SER A 92 3.45 -2.12 1.84
N LEU A 93 3.26 -3.12 0.98
CA LEU A 93 2.36 -3.10 -0.16
C LEU A 93 1.22 -4.09 0.10
N GLN A 94 -0.01 -3.61 -0.02
CA GLN A 94 -1.20 -4.43 0.16
C GLN A 94 -2.16 -4.24 -1.01
N ILE A 95 -2.66 -5.34 -1.55
CA ILE A 95 -3.68 -5.36 -2.61
C ILE A 95 -4.73 -6.39 -2.20
N ASP A 96 -5.93 -5.93 -1.89
CA ASP A 96 -7.07 -6.79 -1.59
C ASP A 96 -8.05 -6.76 -2.76
N PHE A 97 -8.50 -7.92 -3.21
CA PHE A 97 -9.53 -8.03 -4.23
C PHE A 97 -10.46 -9.22 -3.98
N SER A 98 -11.75 -9.00 -4.14
CA SER A 98 -12.80 -10.01 -4.16
C SER A 98 -14.06 -9.42 -4.82
N PRO A 99 -15.14 -10.18 -5.06
CA PRO A 99 -16.41 -9.57 -5.45
C PRO A 99 -16.77 -8.46 -4.46
N ASN A 100 -17.05 -7.24 -4.95
CA ASN A 100 -17.38 -6.08 -4.12
C ASN A 100 -16.24 -5.57 -3.20
N LEU A 101 -14.98 -5.91 -3.48
CA LEU A 101 -13.82 -5.36 -2.79
C LEU A 101 -12.68 -5.16 -3.78
N TYR A 102 -12.20 -3.92 -3.87
CA TYR A 102 -10.89 -3.61 -4.43
C TYR A 102 -10.27 -2.54 -3.57
N ASN A 103 -9.12 -2.83 -2.97
CA ASN A 103 -8.38 -1.90 -2.14
C ASN A 103 -6.89 -2.06 -2.40
N GLN A 104 -6.19 -0.94 -2.43
CA GLN A 104 -4.74 -0.93 -2.59
C GLN A 104 -4.14 0.09 -1.63
N ARG A 105 -3.10 -0.31 -0.91
CA ARG A 105 -2.42 0.52 0.07
C ARG A 105 -0.92 0.37 -0.07
N LEU A 106 -0.23 1.50 -0.04
CA LEU A 106 1.22 1.56 0.09
C LEU A 106 1.52 2.33 1.37
N ILE A 107 2.21 1.68 2.31
CA ILE A 107 2.83 2.33 3.45
C ILE A 107 4.32 2.39 3.15
N SER A 108 4.91 3.57 3.26
CA SER A 108 6.35 3.73 3.12
C SER A 108 6.85 4.83 4.02
N PHE A 109 7.94 4.58 4.73
CA PHE A 109 8.58 5.57 5.57
C PHE A 109 10.08 5.35 5.63
N ASN A 110 10.82 6.45 5.67
CA ASN A 110 12.24 6.50 6.00
C ASN A 110 12.46 6.97 7.45
N ASN A 111 11.45 7.62 8.06
CA ASN A 111 11.40 7.95 9.47
C ASN A 111 10.02 7.53 10.03
N PRO A 112 9.96 6.65 11.04
CA PRO A 112 8.72 6.14 11.61
C PRO A 112 7.92 7.16 12.44
N ASP A 113 8.47 8.34 12.79
CA ASP A 113 7.83 9.34 13.68
C ASP A 113 6.39 9.72 13.29
N LEU A 114 6.08 9.67 11.98
CA LEU A 114 4.74 9.94 11.45
C LEU A 114 3.70 8.86 11.79
N TRP A 115 4.14 7.66 12.19
CA TRP A 115 3.31 6.49 12.47
C TRP A 115 3.34 6.09 13.95
N THR A 116 4.45 6.34 14.65
CA THR A 116 4.62 6.00 16.09
C THR A 116 3.86 6.94 17.02
N THR A 117 3.47 8.13 16.56
CA THR A 117 2.70 9.11 17.37
C THR A 117 1.18 8.91 17.29
N ALA A 118 0.70 7.97 16.46
CA ALA A 118 -0.72 7.79 16.19
C ALA A 118 -1.45 6.89 17.21
N ASP A 119 -0.73 6.01 17.89
CA ASP A 119 -1.27 5.02 18.83
C ASP A 119 -0.19 4.64 19.85
N ASN A 120 -0.59 4.38 21.10
CA ASN A 120 0.29 3.93 22.18
C ASN A 120 0.26 2.39 22.35
N TYR A 121 -0.18 1.71 21.30
CA TYR A 121 -0.28 0.27 21.26
C TYR A 121 1.11 -0.37 21.24
N MET A 122 1.41 -1.15 22.28
CA MET A 122 2.69 -1.87 22.47
C MET A 122 3.91 -0.97 22.82
N ASP A 123 3.73 0.25 23.34
CA ASP A 123 4.83 1.13 23.81
C ASP A 123 5.85 0.41 24.69
N LYS A 124 5.39 -0.52 25.54
CA LYS A 124 6.29 -1.32 26.41
C LYS A 124 7.28 -2.19 25.66
N LEU A 125 6.99 -2.57 24.41
CA LEU A 125 7.95 -3.27 23.55
C LEU A 125 8.93 -2.27 22.92
N GLU A 126 8.45 -1.10 22.52
CA GLU A 126 9.31 -0.01 22.01
C GLU A 126 10.32 0.46 23.06
N ASP A 127 9.86 0.67 24.30
CA ASP A 127 10.72 1.00 25.44
C ASP A 127 11.81 -0.06 25.64
N LYS A 128 11.43 -1.34 25.66
CA LYS A 128 12.38 -2.46 25.83
C LYS A 128 13.42 -2.55 24.71
N VAL A 129 13.03 -2.27 23.46
CA VAL A 129 13.96 -2.26 22.33
C VAL A 129 14.94 -1.10 22.49
N THR A 130 14.44 0.06 22.88
CA THR A 130 15.25 1.27 23.09
C THR A 130 16.25 1.07 24.22
N ASP A 131 15.81 0.57 25.38
CA ASP A 131 16.65 0.27 26.54
C ASP A 131 17.79 -0.70 26.18
N LEU A 132 17.47 -1.80 25.47
CA LEU A 132 18.48 -2.77 25.01
C LEU A 132 19.42 -2.20 23.95
N GLY A 133 18.95 -1.23 23.15
CA GLY A 133 19.70 -0.56 22.10
C GLY A 133 20.72 0.46 22.63
N ASP A 134 20.41 1.11 23.75
CA ASP A 134 21.26 2.15 24.37
C ASP A 134 22.46 1.59 25.15
N GLU A 135 22.40 0.32 25.56
CA GLU A 135 23.49 -0.40 26.20
C GLU A 135 24.62 -0.78 25.19
N GLU A 136 25.81 -1.19 25.67
CA GLU A 136 26.90 -1.64 24.77
C GLU A 136 26.54 -2.87 23.92
N PRO A 137 26.91 -2.95 22.63
CA PRO A 137 26.59 -4.10 21.78
C PRO A 137 27.18 -5.40 22.34
N GLY A 138 26.34 -6.45 22.46
CA GLY A 138 26.74 -7.74 23.03
C GLY A 138 25.89 -8.91 22.52
N ILE A 139 26.50 -10.09 22.43
CA ILE A 139 25.83 -11.33 21.96
C ILE A 139 24.70 -11.75 22.92
N ASP A 140 24.84 -11.44 24.20
CA ASP A 140 23.88 -11.67 25.27
C ASP A 140 22.53 -10.97 25.02
N LYS A 141 22.51 -9.88 24.25
CA LYS A 141 21.28 -9.16 23.86
C LYS A 141 20.49 -9.84 22.74
N ILE A 142 21.10 -10.77 21.99
CA ILE A 142 20.45 -11.44 20.86
C ILE A 142 19.20 -12.20 21.33
N ASN A 143 19.27 -12.88 22.47
CA ASN A 143 18.13 -13.63 23.00
C ASN A 143 16.96 -12.71 23.42
N PRO A 144 17.16 -11.66 24.25
CA PRO A 144 16.13 -10.66 24.54
C PRO A 144 15.52 -10.01 23.29
N LEU A 145 16.34 -9.57 22.34
CA LEU A 145 15.88 -8.98 21.08
C LEU A 145 15.09 -9.99 20.25
N GLY A 146 15.55 -11.24 20.16
CA GLY A 146 14.83 -12.32 19.48
C GLY A 146 13.45 -12.58 20.08
N ASN A 147 13.31 -12.55 21.40
CA ASN A 147 12.01 -12.69 22.07
C ASN A 147 11.07 -11.52 21.75
N ILE A 148 11.61 -10.30 21.66
CA ILE A 148 10.82 -9.12 21.27
C ILE A 148 10.34 -9.26 19.83
N VAL A 149 11.24 -9.64 18.89
CA VAL A 149 10.88 -9.87 17.48
C VAL A 149 9.78 -10.92 17.38
N GLN A 150 9.92 -12.06 18.07
CA GLN A 150 8.88 -13.09 18.08
C GLN A 150 7.54 -12.57 18.60
N SER A 151 7.55 -11.75 19.66
CA SER A 151 6.32 -11.17 20.22
C SER A 151 5.64 -10.20 19.25
N ILE A 152 6.43 -9.44 18.46
CA ILE A 152 5.93 -8.54 17.41
C ILE A 152 5.34 -9.37 16.27
N ASP A 153 6.04 -10.41 15.81
CA ASP A 153 5.58 -11.28 14.72
C ASP A 153 4.27 -12.00 15.08
N ASP A 154 4.13 -12.48 16.33
CA ASP A 154 2.91 -13.12 16.82
C ASP A 154 1.72 -12.13 16.85
N GLU A 155 1.94 -10.88 17.27
CA GLU A 155 0.88 -9.87 17.25
C GLU A 155 0.51 -9.46 15.82
N LEU A 156 1.49 -9.29 14.92
CA LEU A 156 1.24 -9.03 13.51
C LEU A 156 0.40 -10.15 12.89
N GLU A 157 0.69 -11.41 13.19
CA GLU A 157 -0.11 -12.54 12.71
C GLU A 157 -1.55 -12.52 13.27
N SER A 158 -1.71 -12.18 14.56
CA SER A 158 -3.02 -12.01 15.20
C SER A 158 -3.83 -10.90 14.53
N LEU A 159 -3.21 -9.76 14.24
CA LEU A 159 -3.83 -8.63 13.52
C LEU A 159 -4.24 -9.03 12.10
N GLU A 160 -3.40 -9.77 11.37
CA GLU A 160 -3.74 -10.26 10.02
C GLU A 160 -4.92 -11.25 10.05
N LYS A 161 -4.98 -12.14 11.04
CA LYS A 161 -6.14 -13.05 11.23
C LYS A 161 -7.42 -12.28 11.51
N ARG A 162 -7.38 -11.27 12.39
CA ARG A 162 -8.52 -10.39 12.68
C ARG A 162 -8.95 -9.62 11.44
N ARG A 163 -7.98 -9.08 10.69
CA ARG A 163 -8.20 -8.37 9.44
C ARG A 163 -8.91 -9.25 8.40
N ALA A 164 -8.41 -10.46 8.18
CA ALA A 164 -9.02 -11.42 7.26
C ALA A 164 -10.49 -11.72 7.62
N ARG A 165 -10.78 -11.88 8.91
CA ARG A 165 -12.16 -12.07 9.40
C ARG A 165 -13.05 -10.86 9.12
N LEU A 166 -12.55 -9.64 9.31
CA LEU A 166 -13.29 -8.42 9.01
C LEU A 166 -13.57 -8.29 7.51
N LEU A 167 -12.59 -8.60 6.65
CA LEU A 167 -12.79 -8.61 5.20
C LEU A 167 -13.85 -9.63 4.77
N TYR A 168 -13.87 -10.81 5.39
CA TYR A 168 -14.90 -11.82 5.16
C TYR A 168 -16.29 -11.30 5.56
N ILE A 169 -16.44 -10.73 6.76
CA ILE A 169 -17.72 -10.18 7.23
C ILE A 169 -18.19 -9.03 6.31
N ARG A 170 -17.27 -8.14 5.90
CA ARG A 170 -17.56 -7.06 4.94
C ARG A 170 -18.09 -7.64 3.62
N ASN A 171 -17.48 -8.71 3.12
CA ASN A 171 -17.94 -9.35 1.89
C ASN A 171 -19.35 -9.96 2.04
N LEU A 172 -19.64 -10.62 3.17
CA LEU A 172 -21.00 -11.11 3.47
C LEU A 172 -22.03 -9.99 3.46
N ALA A 173 -21.74 -8.86 4.14
CA ALA A 173 -22.61 -7.70 4.16
C ALA A 173 -22.85 -7.14 2.76
N MET A 174 -21.78 -6.93 1.97
CA MET A 174 -21.89 -6.42 0.60
C MET A 174 -22.71 -7.35 -0.30
N ASN A 175 -22.55 -8.67 -0.18
CA ASN A 175 -23.32 -9.63 -0.98
C ASN A 175 -24.80 -9.59 -0.61
N ALA A 176 -25.14 -9.51 0.69
CA ALA A 176 -26.51 -9.35 1.15
C ALA A 176 -27.11 -8.02 0.65
N SER A 177 -26.34 -6.92 0.66
CA SER A 177 -26.78 -5.64 0.10
C SER A 177 -27.07 -5.74 -1.40
N VAL A 178 -26.22 -6.41 -2.18
CA VAL A 178 -26.47 -6.60 -3.62
C VAL A 178 -27.76 -7.37 -3.88
N GLN A 179 -28.06 -8.39 -3.06
CA GLN A 179 -29.32 -9.15 -3.14
C GLN A 179 -30.53 -8.30 -2.76
N ALA A 180 -30.43 -7.49 -1.70
CA ALA A 180 -31.51 -6.60 -1.27
C ALA A 180 -31.85 -5.51 -2.31
N LEU A 181 -30.87 -5.12 -3.14
CA LEU A 181 -31.04 -4.11 -4.19
C LEU A 181 -31.51 -4.70 -5.53
N ASP A 182 -31.93 -5.97 -5.58
CA ASP A 182 -32.30 -6.62 -6.84
C ASP A 182 -33.60 -6.07 -7.45
N GLU A 183 -34.46 -5.47 -6.63
CA GLU A 183 -35.69 -4.78 -7.07
C GLU A 183 -35.41 -3.41 -7.69
N LEU A 184 -34.22 -2.84 -7.47
CA LEU A 184 -33.83 -1.55 -8.04
C LEU A 184 -33.38 -1.69 -9.50
N ASP A 185 -33.63 -0.62 -10.28
CA ASP A 185 -33.07 -0.47 -11.62
C ASP A 185 -31.54 -0.58 -11.60
N ARG A 186 -30.98 -1.08 -12.70
CA ARG A 186 -29.55 -1.31 -12.88
C ARG A 186 -28.71 -0.07 -12.55
N LYS A 187 -29.15 1.14 -12.92
CA LYS A 187 -28.39 2.37 -12.65
C LYS A 187 -28.42 2.73 -11.16
N LYS A 188 -29.59 2.64 -10.51
CA LYS A 188 -29.75 2.85 -9.07
C LYS A 188 -28.90 1.85 -8.26
N ARG A 189 -28.88 0.59 -8.68
CA ARG A 189 -28.04 -0.46 -8.08
C ARG A 189 -26.54 -0.14 -8.17
N GLN A 190 -26.09 0.41 -9.29
CA GLN A 190 -24.69 0.83 -9.46
C GLN A 190 -24.32 2.02 -8.55
N VAL A 191 -25.21 3.02 -8.43
CA VAL A 191 -25.04 4.13 -7.48
C VAL A 191 -24.94 3.60 -6.05
N MET A 192 -25.87 2.73 -5.66
CA MET A 192 -25.92 2.13 -4.32
C MET A 192 -24.70 1.27 -4.01
N HIS A 193 -24.25 0.46 -4.96
CA HIS A 193 -23.03 -0.32 -4.82
C HIS A 193 -21.79 0.56 -4.60
N PHE A 194 -21.72 1.70 -5.30
CA PHE A 194 -20.64 2.66 -5.12
C PHE A 194 -20.70 3.34 -3.75
N ILE A 195 -21.88 3.77 -3.30
CA ILE A 195 -22.08 4.36 -1.97
C ILE A 195 -21.73 3.34 -0.87
N LEU A 196 -22.20 2.10 -0.97
CA LEU A 196 -21.88 1.03 -0.01
C LEU A 196 -20.37 0.73 0.05
N ASN A 197 -19.65 0.87 -1.06
CA ASN A 197 -18.21 0.65 -1.09
C ASN A 197 -17.38 1.80 -0.52
N GLN A 198 -17.78 3.04 -0.82
CA GLN A 198 -17.03 4.25 -0.45
C GLN A 198 -17.50 4.87 0.87
N GLY A 199 -18.67 4.46 1.38
CA GLY A 199 -19.38 5.17 2.43
C GLY A 199 -19.96 6.49 1.91
N SER A 200 -19.89 7.53 2.74
CA SER A 200 -20.31 8.88 2.36
C SER A 200 -19.48 9.39 1.19
N THR A 201 -20.13 9.80 0.11
CA THR A 201 -19.47 10.18 -1.14
C THR A 201 -20.02 11.48 -1.72
N THR A 202 -19.48 11.95 -2.83
CA THR A 202 -19.97 13.16 -3.53
C THR A 202 -20.62 12.82 -4.86
N LEU A 203 -21.57 13.66 -5.32
CA LEU A 203 -22.17 13.49 -6.67
C LEU A 203 -21.09 13.47 -7.76
N GLY A 204 -20.05 14.30 -7.63
CA GLY A 204 -18.93 14.31 -8.56
C GLY A 204 -18.10 13.03 -8.55
N ALA A 205 -17.96 12.36 -7.39
CA ALA A 205 -17.30 11.07 -7.31
C ALA A 205 -18.13 9.97 -7.96
N ILE A 206 -19.45 9.95 -7.73
CA ILE A 206 -20.38 9.03 -8.38
C ILE A 206 -20.38 9.25 -9.91
N SER A 207 -20.46 10.50 -10.35
CA SER A 207 -20.42 10.89 -11.78
C SER A 207 -19.16 10.40 -12.48
N ARG A 208 -17.97 10.62 -11.88
CA ARG A 208 -16.70 10.11 -12.42
C ARG A 208 -16.65 8.59 -12.49
N HIS A 209 -17.17 7.91 -11.47
CA HIS A 209 -17.18 6.45 -11.43
C HIS A 209 -18.12 5.87 -12.50
N MET A 210 -19.33 6.43 -12.63
CA MET A 210 -20.35 5.96 -13.56
C MET A 210 -20.16 6.49 -14.99
N GLN A 211 -19.27 7.45 -15.20
CA GLN A 211 -19.07 8.14 -16.48
C GLN A 211 -20.36 8.80 -17.01
N LEU A 212 -21.17 9.32 -16.08
CA LEU A 212 -22.43 10.01 -16.37
C LEU A 212 -22.31 11.48 -15.97
N ARG A 213 -23.11 12.34 -16.59
CA ARG A 213 -23.20 13.76 -16.23
C ARG A 213 -23.80 13.92 -14.82
N GLU A 214 -23.36 14.93 -14.08
CA GLU A 214 -23.79 15.15 -12.69
C GLU A 214 -25.30 15.45 -12.56
N ASP A 215 -25.94 16.00 -13.59
CA ASP A 215 -27.39 16.19 -13.66
C ASP A 215 -28.13 14.84 -13.59
N VAL A 216 -27.72 13.86 -14.38
CA VAL A 216 -28.27 12.49 -14.38
C VAL A 216 -28.04 11.80 -13.04
N ILE A 217 -26.87 12.00 -12.41
CA ILE A 217 -26.59 11.43 -11.09
C ILE A 217 -27.46 12.08 -10.02
N ARG A 218 -27.70 13.40 -10.10
CA ARG A 218 -28.58 14.10 -9.17
C ARG A 218 -30.00 13.55 -9.23
N ASP A 219 -30.54 13.33 -10.43
CA ASP A 219 -31.87 12.73 -10.61
C ASP A 219 -31.93 11.32 -10.00
N LEU A 220 -30.92 10.48 -10.26
CA LEU A 220 -30.83 9.13 -9.67
C LEU A 220 -30.74 9.14 -8.14
N VAL A 221 -30.02 10.11 -7.57
CA VAL A 221 -29.91 10.26 -6.10
C VAL A 221 -31.23 10.75 -5.53
N SER A 222 -31.89 11.72 -6.16
CA SER A 222 -33.22 12.20 -5.71
C SER A 222 -34.28 11.10 -5.75
N ASP A 223 -34.24 10.22 -6.75
CA ASP A 223 -35.10 9.04 -6.77
C ASP A 223 -34.82 8.10 -5.58
N LEU A 224 -33.54 7.87 -5.24
CA LEU A 224 -33.15 7.05 -4.09
C LEU A 224 -33.49 7.72 -2.75
N GLU A 225 -33.51 9.06 -2.68
CA GLU A 225 -33.97 9.81 -1.51
C GLU A 225 -35.47 9.64 -1.30
N ASN A 226 -36.26 9.66 -2.38
CA ASN A 226 -37.72 9.43 -2.33
C ASN A 226 -38.08 8.01 -1.87
N GLU A 227 -37.18 7.04 -2.10
CA GLU A 227 -37.30 5.67 -1.62
C GLU A 227 -36.78 5.48 -0.18
N ASP A 228 -36.39 6.57 0.50
CA ASP A 228 -35.82 6.59 1.87
C ASP A 228 -34.55 5.73 2.04
N ILE A 229 -33.77 5.56 0.96
CA ILE A 229 -32.54 4.75 0.96
C ILE A 229 -31.30 5.61 1.27
N VAL A 230 -31.28 6.84 0.76
CA VAL A 230 -30.14 7.77 0.91
C VAL A 230 -30.62 9.15 1.37
N ARG A 231 -29.68 9.96 1.85
CA ARG A 231 -29.84 11.40 2.06
C ARG A 231 -28.70 12.13 1.39
N SER A 232 -28.98 13.34 0.92
CA SER A 232 -27.99 14.27 0.41
C SER A 232 -27.96 15.56 1.22
N SER A 233 -26.75 16.10 1.40
CA SER A 233 -26.52 17.41 1.99
C SER A 233 -25.48 18.15 1.16
N GLY A 234 -25.92 19.18 0.44
CA GLY A 234 -25.10 19.86 -0.56
C GLY A 234 -24.67 18.90 -1.68
N ASN A 235 -23.36 18.64 -1.80
CA ASN A 235 -22.81 17.71 -2.79
C ASN A 235 -22.51 16.32 -2.22
N MET A 236 -22.75 16.10 -0.92
CA MET A 236 -22.49 14.84 -0.22
C MET A 236 -23.73 13.96 -0.24
N VAL A 237 -23.54 12.65 -0.42
CA VAL A 237 -24.57 11.61 -0.39
C VAL A 237 -24.15 10.54 0.62
N TYR A 238 -25.07 10.13 1.49
CA TYR A 238 -24.85 9.13 2.53
C TYR A 238 -26.09 8.25 2.69
N LEU A 239 -25.90 7.04 3.23
CA LEU A 239 -27.01 6.14 3.55
C LEU A 239 -27.83 6.71 4.71
N VAL A 240 -29.13 6.49 4.72
CA VAL A 240 -29.96 6.80 5.89
C VAL A 240 -29.47 5.92 7.06
N GLU A 241 -29.03 6.54 8.16
CA GLU A 241 -28.81 5.82 9.40
C GLU A 241 -30.18 5.39 9.95
N LEU A 242 -30.33 4.09 10.25
CA LEU A 242 -31.50 3.54 10.96
C LEU A 242 -31.42 3.88 12.45
#